data_AF-A0A2V7STU4-F1
#
_entry.id   AF-A0A2V7STU4-F1
#
_cell.length_a   1.000
_cell.length_b   1.000
_cell.length_c   1.000
_cell.angle_alpha   90.00
_cell.angle_beta   90.00
_cell.angle_gamma   90.00
#
_symmetry.space_group_name_H-M   'P 1'
#
loop_
_entity.id
_entity.type
_entity.pdbx_description
1 polymer ?
#
loop_
_entity_poly.entity_id
_entity_poly.type
_entity_poly.pdbx_seq_one_letter_code
_entity_poly.pdbx_strand_id
1 'polypeptide(L)'
;MPMLATRSISRETAKVRAPAVKSCPWCRDEIPHDAKKCRSCGEWVVSTSHGIAAMMLRLFGLAWVALSFAIAAGLWFAGQALRGWVWMHSVNQQLTPRVVDFVLYVVIAIVLLKGVAIGVGFGILARLAPRRPRWWT
;
A
#
# COMPACT_ATOMS: atom_id res chain seq x y z
N MET A 1 47.57 -11.77 22.47
CA MET A 1 46.95 -10.84 21.49
C MET A 1 47.80 -10.86 20.22
N PRO A 2 47.26 -10.68 19.01
CA PRO A 2 46.09 -11.24 18.33
C PRO A 2 46.59 -12.23 17.22
N MET A 3 45.79 -13.04 16.53
CA MET A 3 44.97 -12.60 15.40
C MET A 3 43.95 -13.69 15.04
N LEU A 4 42.69 -13.28 15.03
CA LEU A 4 41.61 -13.96 14.32
C LEU A 4 41.89 -13.87 12.82
N ALA A 5 42.21 -14.99 12.18
CA ALA A 5 42.32 -15.05 10.73
C ALA A 5 41.94 -16.44 10.24
N THR A 6 40.63 -16.70 10.08
CA THR A 6 40.08 -17.66 9.08
C THR A 6 38.55 -17.76 9.17
N ARG A 7 37.85 -16.64 9.04
CA ARG A 7 36.37 -16.63 8.90
C ARG A 7 35.93 -16.03 7.57
N SER A 8 36.64 -16.36 6.48
CA SER A 8 36.35 -15.82 5.14
C SER A 8 36.23 -16.85 4.02
N ILE A 9 36.47 -18.15 4.25
CA ILE A 9 36.51 -19.15 3.14
C ILE A 9 35.12 -19.70 2.75
N SER A 10 34.06 -19.45 3.51
CA SER A 10 32.77 -20.14 3.26
C SER A 10 31.79 -19.39 2.34
N ARG A 11 32.14 -18.23 1.78
CA ARG A 11 31.19 -17.43 0.97
C ARG A 11 31.24 -17.72 -0.54
N GLU A 12 32.31 -18.31 -1.05
CA GLU A 12 32.45 -18.55 -2.50
C GLU A 12 31.88 -19.89 -2.98
N THR A 13 31.71 -20.88 -2.10
CA THR A 13 31.16 -22.20 -2.49
C THR A 13 29.64 -22.30 -2.45
N ALA A 14 28.94 -21.25 -2.00
CA ALA A 14 27.47 -21.20 -1.97
C ALA A 14 26.84 -20.67 -3.26
N LYS A 15 27.59 -20.61 -4.38
CA LYS A 15 26.96 -20.64 -5.72
C LYS A 15 26.60 -22.10 -6.03
N VAL A 16 25.74 -22.67 -5.20
CA VAL A 16 25.00 -23.90 -5.52
C VAL A 16 24.41 -23.64 -6.89
N ARG A 17 24.89 -24.37 -7.91
CA ARG A 17 24.38 -24.27 -9.28
C ARG A 17 22.87 -24.41 -9.17
N ALA A 18 22.15 -23.30 -9.35
CA ALA A 18 20.71 -23.34 -9.42
C ALA A 18 20.37 -24.44 -10.43
N PRO A 19 19.46 -25.36 -10.10
CA PRO A 19 19.16 -26.46 -11.01
C PRO A 19 18.82 -25.86 -12.37
N ALA A 20 19.50 -26.32 -13.41
CA ALA A 20 19.36 -25.80 -14.78
C ALA A 20 17.92 -25.95 -15.30
N VAL A 21 17.12 -26.77 -14.61
CA VAL A 21 15.72 -27.07 -14.87
C VAL A 21 14.88 -26.85 -13.62
N LYS A 22 13.65 -26.38 -13.82
CA LYS A 22 12.60 -26.24 -12.81
C LYS A 22 11.37 -27.00 -13.28
N SER A 23 10.62 -27.60 -12.36
CA SER A 23 9.38 -28.31 -12.70
C SER A 23 8.21 -27.35 -12.83
N CYS A 24 7.36 -27.57 -13.83
CA CYS A 24 6.11 -26.85 -14.01
C CYS A 24 5.13 -27.17 -12.85
N PRO A 25 4.53 -26.18 -12.18
CA PRO A 25 3.54 -26.46 -11.13
C PRO A 25 2.22 -27.05 -11.68
N TRP A 26 1.95 -26.94 -12.98
CA TRP A 26 0.72 -27.42 -13.62
C TRP A 26 0.83 -28.82 -14.20
N CYS A 27 1.76 -29.02 -15.14
CA CYS A 27 1.94 -30.31 -15.81
C CYS A 27 3.12 -31.13 -15.29
N ARG A 28 3.86 -30.63 -14.30
CA ARG A 28 5.06 -31.26 -13.72
C ARG A 28 6.21 -31.52 -14.69
N ASP A 29 6.12 -31.05 -15.94
CA ASP A 29 7.22 -31.16 -16.89
C ASP A 29 8.44 -30.34 -16.47
N GLU A 30 9.61 -30.83 -16.88
CA GLU A 30 10.88 -30.16 -16.68
C GLU A 30 11.05 -29.04 -17.71
N ILE A 31 11.21 -27.82 -17.21
CA ILE A 31 11.33 -26.60 -18.01
C ILE A 31 12.72 -26.00 -17.73
N PRO A 32 13.41 -25.42 -18.72
CA PRO A 32 14.63 -24.65 -18.45
C PRO A 32 14.40 -23.61 -17.36
N HIS A 33 15.39 -23.39 -16.49
CA HIS A 33 15.27 -22.42 -15.41
C HIS A 33 14.87 -21.02 -15.92
N ASP A 34 15.40 -20.63 -17.08
CA ASP A 34 15.14 -19.35 -17.75
C ASP A 34 13.88 -19.32 -18.61
N ALA A 35 13.23 -20.48 -18.83
CA ALA A 35 12.02 -20.53 -19.64
C ALA A 35 10.85 -19.90 -18.90
N LYS A 36 10.16 -19.02 -19.64
CA LYS A 36 9.07 -18.17 -19.14
C LYS A 36 7.70 -18.82 -19.29
N LYS A 37 7.59 -19.71 -20.26
CA LYS A 37 6.35 -20.41 -20.63
C LYS A 37 6.64 -21.89 -20.71
N CYS A 38 5.74 -22.71 -20.15
CA CYS A 38 5.83 -24.15 -20.30
C CYS A 38 5.56 -24.53 -21.76
N ARG A 39 6.41 -25.37 -22.34
CA ARG A 39 6.21 -25.89 -23.71
C ARG A 39 5.04 -26.88 -23.79
N SER A 40 4.78 -27.62 -22.71
CA SER A 40 3.85 -28.75 -22.71
C SER A 40 2.42 -28.33 -22.38
N CYS A 41 2.21 -27.54 -21.32
CA CYS A 41 0.87 -27.04 -20.97
C CYS A 41 0.59 -25.63 -21.53
N GLY A 42 1.59 -24.91 -22.02
CA GLY A 42 1.43 -23.54 -22.49
C GLY A 42 1.25 -22.49 -21.39
N GLU A 43 1.29 -22.88 -20.11
CA GLU A 43 1.08 -21.96 -18.99
C GLU A 43 2.35 -21.17 -18.63
N TRP A 44 2.20 -19.96 -18.07
CA TRP A 44 3.32 -19.07 -17.75
C TRP A 44 3.93 -19.36 -16.37
N VAL A 45 5.24 -19.65 -16.31
CA VAL A 45 5.93 -20.16 -15.09
C VAL A 45 6.91 -19.14 -14.49
N VAL A 46 6.77 -17.84 -14.81
CA VAL A 46 7.70 -16.83 -14.29
C VAL A 46 7.34 -16.41 -12.87
N SER A 47 8.37 -16.27 -12.04
CA SER A 47 8.36 -15.47 -10.82
C SER A 47 8.04 -14.02 -11.18
N THR A 48 6.77 -13.69 -11.32
CA THR A 48 6.32 -12.30 -11.34
C THR A 48 6.79 -11.68 -10.02
N SER A 49 7.30 -10.45 -10.04
CA SER A 49 7.56 -9.67 -8.83
C SER A 49 6.22 -9.26 -8.21
N HIS A 50 5.50 -10.27 -7.70
CA HIS A 50 4.09 -10.23 -7.26
C HIS A 50 3.89 -9.31 -6.05
N GLY A 51 4.93 -9.10 -5.25
CA GLY A 51 4.81 -8.37 -3.98
C GLY A 51 4.78 -6.85 -4.16
N ILE A 52 5.69 -6.29 -4.96
CA ILE A 52 6.04 -4.87 -4.83
C ILE A 52 4.91 -3.96 -5.30
N ALA A 53 4.31 -4.20 -6.46
CA ALA A 53 3.25 -3.33 -6.99
C ALA A 53 1.98 -3.37 -6.11
N ALA A 54 1.54 -4.57 -5.71
CA ALA A 54 0.40 -4.73 -4.82
C ALA A 54 0.69 -4.15 -3.42
N MET A 55 1.92 -4.28 -2.93
CA MET A 55 2.38 -3.68 -1.68
C MET A 55 2.40 -2.16 -1.75
N MET A 56 2.90 -1.57 -2.84
CA MET A 56 2.89 -0.11 -3.04
C MET A 56 1.46 0.45 -3.10
N LEU A 57 0.55 -0.21 -3.81
CA LEU A 57 -0.87 0.18 -3.85
C LEU A 57 -1.53 0.12 -2.46
N ARG A 58 -1.22 -0.90 -1.66
CA ARG A 58 -1.70 -1.00 -0.28
C ARG A 58 -1.14 0.10 0.62
N LEU A 59 0.16 0.38 0.52
CA LEU A 59 0.80 1.45 1.28
C LEU A 59 0.22 2.81 0.90
N PHE A 60 -0.01 3.04 -0.39
CA PHE A 60 -0.64 4.28 -0.86
C PHE A 60 -2.08 4.41 -0.35
N GLY A 61 -2.86 3.33 -0.39
CA GLY A 61 -4.21 3.30 0.19
C GLY A 61 -4.22 3.60 1.69
N LEU A 62 -3.31 2.98 2.46
CA LEU A 62 -3.17 3.22 3.89
C LEU A 62 -2.70 4.65 4.20
N ALA A 63 -1.71 5.15 3.45
CA ALA A 63 -1.22 6.52 3.58
C ALA A 63 -2.32 7.53 3.30
N TRP A 64 -3.16 7.28 2.29
CA TRP A 64 -4.30 8.14 1.97
C TRP A 64 -5.35 8.17 3.08
N VAL A 65 -5.66 7.02 3.68
CA VAL A 65 -6.56 6.94 4.84
C VAL A 65 -5.96 7.70 6.02
N ALA A 66 -4.69 7.49 6.34
CA ALA A 66 -4.00 8.19 7.42
C ALA A 66 -3.99 9.71 7.21
N LEU A 67 -3.71 10.16 5.97
CA LEU A 67 -3.78 11.58 5.60
C LEU A 67 -5.19 12.14 5.80
N SER A 68 -6.23 11.40 5.41
CA SER A 68 -7.62 11.83 5.60
C SER A 68 -7.99 11.99 7.08
N PHE A 69 -7.53 11.07 7.93
CA PHE A 69 -7.68 11.19 9.38
C PHE A 69 -6.90 12.38 9.95
N ALA A 70 -5.69 12.64 9.47
CA ALA A 70 -4.89 13.80 9.88
C ALA A 70 -5.59 15.12 9.51
N ILE A 71 -6.16 15.22 8.31
CA ILE A 71 -6.94 16.38 7.88
C ILE A 71 -8.19 16.55 8.76
N ALA A 72 -8.94 15.47 9.03
CA ALA A 72 -10.10 15.51 9.91
C ALA A 72 -9.74 15.98 11.33
N ALA A 73 -8.63 15.51 11.89
CA ALA A 73 -8.10 15.97 13.17
C ALA A 73 -7.70 17.45 13.12
N GLY A 74 -7.04 17.89 12.04
CA GLY A 74 -6.71 19.30 11.83
C GLY A 74 -7.94 20.20 11.77
N LEU A 75 -8.97 19.79 11.03
CA LEU A 75 -10.26 20.49 10.96
C LEU A 75 -10.95 20.54 12.31
N TRP A 76 -10.87 19.46 13.10
CA TRP A 76 -11.39 19.45 14.46
C TRP A 76 -10.72 20.50 15.35
N PHE A 77 -9.39 20.53 15.38
CA PHE A 77 -8.64 21.53 16.16
C PHE A 77 -8.92 22.96 15.69
N ALA A 78 -8.93 23.19 14.38
CA ALA A 78 -9.30 24.49 13.80
C ALA A 78 -10.74 24.87 14.20
N GLY A 79 -11.66 23.90 14.19
CA GLY A 79 -13.03 24.06 14.64
C GLY A 79 -13.16 24.47 16.10
N GLN A 80 -12.34 23.92 17.00
CA GLN A 80 -12.33 24.33 18.42
C GLN A 80 -11.88 25.78 18.59
N ALA A 81 -10.85 26.20 17.85
CA ALA A 81 -10.39 27.60 17.85
C ALA A 81 -11.46 28.56 17.28
N LEU A 82 -12.08 28.17 16.17
CA LEU A 82 -13.21 28.90 15.56
C LEU A 82 -14.39 29.00 16.50
N ARG A 83 -14.74 27.92 17.22
CA ARG A 83 -15.84 27.91 18.19
C ARG A 83 -15.57 28.90 19.32
N GLY A 84 -14.35 28.95 19.85
CA GLY A 84 -13.95 29.94 20.85
C GLY A 84 -14.02 31.38 20.33
N TRP A 85 -13.55 31.61 19.11
CA TRP A 85 -13.59 32.94 18.47
C TRP A 85 -15.02 33.40 18.19
N VAL A 86 -15.85 32.53 17.61
CA VAL A 86 -17.28 32.80 17.33
C VAL A 86 -18.02 33.09 18.63
N TRP A 87 -17.72 32.38 19.71
CA TRP A 87 -18.38 32.62 21.00
C TRP A 87 -18.10 34.02 21.56
N MET A 88 -16.92 34.59 21.30
CA MET A 88 -16.60 35.98 21.68
C MET A 88 -17.22 37.05 20.76
N HIS A 89 -17.42 36.75 19.47
CA HIS A 89 -17.86 37.73 18.47
C HIS A 89 -19.31 37.56 17.99
N SER A 90 -20.05 36.56 18.44
CA SER A 90 -21.39 36.28 17.92
C SER A 90 -22.43 37.26 18.43
N VAL A 91 -23.14 37.91 17.50
CA VAL A 91 -24.28 38.80 17.78
C VAL A 91 -25.51 38.04 18.27
N ASN A 92 -25.67 36.76 17.87
CA ASN A 92 -26.80 35.89 18.25
C ASN A 92 -26.31 34.57 18.86
N GLN A 93 -26.08 34.54 20.17
CA GLN A 93 -25.51 33.40 20.90
C GLN A 93 -26.29 32.07 20.80
N GLN A 94 -27.58 32.10 20.44
CA GLN A 94 -28.40 30.89 20.35
C GLN A 94 -28.29 30.13 19.01
N LEU A 95 -28.05 30.83 17.89
CA LEU A 95 -28.09 30.20 16.55
C LEU A 95 -26.69 29.93 15.98
N THR A 96 -25.79 30.91 16.03
CA THR A 96 -24.49 30.83 15.36
C THR A 96 -23.61 29.66 15.82
N PRO A 97 -23.48 29.31 17.11
CA PRO A 97 -22.60 28.21 17.50
C PRO A 97 -23.13 26.85 17.02
N ARG A 98 -24.44 26.65 16.99
CA ARG A 98 -25.05 25.38 16.53
C ARG A 98 -24.87 25.17 15.04
N VAL A 99 -25.02 26.23 14.25
CA VAL A 99 -24.85 26.15 12.79
C VAL A 99 -23.39 25.89 12.45
N VAL A 100 -22.44 26.58 13.10
CA VAL A 100 -21.00 26.35 12.90
C VAL A 100 -20.62 24.92 13.23
N ASP A 101 -21.14 24.38 14.34
CA ASP A 101 -20.91 23.00 14.73
C ASP A 101 -21.43 22.01 13.70
N PHE A 102 -22.68 22.19 13.27
CA PHE A 102 -23.28 21.33 12.27
C PHE A 102 -22.48 21.32 10.96
N VAL A 103 -22.09 22.51 10.47
CA VAL A 103 -21.28 22.64 9.26
C VAL A 103 -19.92 21.98 9.42
N LEU A 104 -19.24 22.18 10.57
CA LEU A 104 -17.95 21.56 10.84
C LEU A 104 -18.03 20.03 10.81
N TYR A 105 -19.02 19.44 11.49
CA TYR A 105 -19.20 17.98 11.49
C TYR A 105 -19.53 17.43 10.11
N VAL A 106 -20.37 18.13 9.33
CA VAL A 106 -20.69 17.75 7.95
C VAL A 106 -19.43 17.74 7.10
N VAL A 107 -18.58 18.77 7.19
CA VAL A 107 -17.32 18.84 6.45
C VAL A 107 -16.38 17.70 6.85
N ILE A 108 -16.19 17.46 8.16
CA ILE A 108 -15.35 16.36 8.66
C ILE A 108 -15.88 15.01 8.17
N ALA A 109 -17.20 14.78 8.22
CA ALA A 109 -17.81 13.53 7.77
C ALA A 109 -17.59 13.30 6.27
N ILE A 110 -17.74 14.33 5.43
CA ILE A 110 -17.48 14.25 3.99
C ILE A 110 -16.01 13.89 3.72
N VAL A 111 -15.08 14.53 4.42
CA VAL A 111 -13.63 14.27 4.28
C VAL A 111 -13.31 12.82 4.64
N LEU A 112 -13.82 12.33 5.77
CA LEU A 112 -13.61 10.94 6.20
C LEU A 112 -14.23 9.95 5.23
N LEU A 113 -15.46 10.19 4.78
CA LEU A 113 -16.16 9.30 3.85
C LEU A 113 -15.41 9.19 2.50
N LYS A 114 -14.92 10.32 1.96
CA LYS A 114 -14.10 10.32 0.73
C LYS A 114 -12.75 9.63 0.96
N GLY A 115 -12.10 9.89 2.09
CA GLY A 115 -10.85 9.26 2.46
C GLY A 115 -10.94 7.75 2.52
N VAL A 116 -11.96 7.23 3.21
CA VAL A 116 -12.22 5.79 3.33
C VAL A 116 -12.60 5.18 1.99
N ALA A 117 -13.50 5.82 1.21
CA ALA A 117 -13.91 5.29 -0.09
C ALA A 117 -12.72 5.12 -1.04
N ILE A 118 -11.82 6.12 -1.10
CA ILE A 118 -10.62 6.06 -1.94
C ILE A 118 -9.64 5.00 -1.41
N GLY A 119 -9.39 4.97 -0.10
CA GLY A 119 -8.50 3.99 0.53
C GLY A 119 -8.93 2.54 0.32
N VAL A 120 -10.23 2.26 0.50
CA VAL A 120 -10.83 0.94 0.23
C VAL A 120 -10.75 0.62 -1.26
N GLY A 121 -11.01 1.60 -2.13
CA GLY A 121 -10.86 1.47 -3.58
C GLY A 121 -9.46 1.02 -3.98
N PHE A 122 -8.40 1.64 -3.45
CA PHE A 122 -7.02 1.21 -3.67
C PHE A 122 -6.73 -0.18 -3.12
N GLY A 123 -7.32 -0.56 -1.98
CA GLY A 123 -7.20 -1.92 -1.43
C GLY A 123 -7.82 -2.99 -2.31
N ILE A 124 -8.99 -2.72 -2.90
CA ILE A 124 -9.66 -3.60 -3.87
C ILE A 124 -8.85 -3.65 -5.17
N LEU A 125 -8.39 -2.50 -5.66
CA LEU A 125 -7.57 -2.42 -6.87
C LEU A 125 -6.26 -3.20 -6.71
N ALA A 126 -5.64 -3.17 -5.53
CA ALA A 126 -4.46 -3.96 -5.22
C ALA A 126 -4.70 -5.49 -5.29
N ARG A 127 -5.94 -5.94 -5.06
CA ARG A 127 -6.33 -7.36 -5.20
C ARG A 127 -6.62 -7.72 -6.67
N LEU A 128 -7.16 -6.79 -7.43
CA LEU A 128 -7.52 -6.96 -8.84
C LEU A 128 -6.37 -6.63 -9.81
N ALA A 129 -5.28 -6.03 -9.30
CA ALA A 129 -4.16 -5.59 -10.11
C ALA A 129 -3.63 -6.76 -10.97
N PRO A 130 -3.66 -6.63 -12.30
CA PRO A 130 -3.32 -7.74 -13.19
C PRO A 130 -1.88 -8.16 -12.98
N ARG A 131 -1.66 -9.48 -12.97
CA ARG A 131 -0.33 -10.10 -12.93
C ARG A 131 0.38 -9.86 -14.26
N ARG A 132 0.90 -8.65 -14.49
CA ARG A 132 1.65 -8.35 -15.72
C ARG A 132 3.07 -8.94 -15.63
N PRO A 133 3.52 -9.67 -16.66
CA PRO A 133 4.90 -10.14 -16.76
C PRO A 133 5.87 -8.97 -17.01
N ARG A 134 7.04 -9.05 -16.37
CA ARG A 134 8.01 -7.96 -16.17
C ARG A 134 8.78 -7.48 -17.44
N TRP A 135 8.42 -7.92 -18.64
CA TRP A 135 9.17 -7.66 -19.89
C TRP A 135 8.35 -6.95 -20.99
N TRP A 136 7.26 -6.28 -20.61
CA TRP A 136 6.46 -5.41 -21.50
C TRP A 136 6.88 -3.93 -21.42
N THR A 137 8.16 -3.72 -21.10
CA THR A 137 8.92 -2.45 -21.12
C THR A 137 10.29 -2.79 -21.65
#